data_AF-W8F7F0-F1
#
_entry.id   AF-W8F7F0-F1
#
_cell.length_a   1.000
_cell.length_b   1.000
_cell.length_c   1.000
_cell.angle_alpha   90.00
_cell.angle_beta   90.00
_cell.angle_gamma   90.00
#
_symmetry.space_group_name_H-M   'P 1'
#
loop_
_entity.id
_entity.type
_entity.pdbx_description
1 polymer ?
#
loop_
_entity_poly.entity_id
_entity_poly.type
_entity_poly.pdbx_seq_one_letter_code
_entity_poly.pdbx_strand_id
1 'polypeptide(L)'
;MSEYFPFVWLLHIGIFAVGIFVFIKYKQSEEFQDYQQSNESNLMSSGIPLELIFKGIPSWVKLVAVSGSLYVVFNLMTFVASQNGNPEIKDDKYILQNHGKITEYLSKEKYTYYKSRETKAFSGLWLLFYGIFTIISYKVSVAEKSEQDLSI
;
A
#
# COMPACT_ATOMS: atom_id res chain seq x y z
N MET A 1 5.35 7.51 30.07
CA MET A 1 3.97 7.45 29.49
C MET A 1 3.88 6.29 28.51
N SER A 2 2.88 5.41 28.59
CA SER A 2 2.76 4.22 27.72
C SER A 2 2.61 4.60 26.24
N GLU A 3 3.34 3.90 25.37
CA GLU A 3 3.14 3.97 23.91
C GLU A 3 1.66 3.76 23.59
N TYR A 4 0.98 4.81 23.13
CA TYR A 4 -0.29 4.64 22.46
C TYR A 4 0.05 4.13 21.07
N PHE A 5 0.16 2.81 20.90
CA PHE A 5 0.25 2.20 19.57
C PHE A 5 -1.05 2.56 18.85
N PRO A 6 -1.04 3.52 17.92
CA PRO A 6 -2.29 4.04 17.43
C PRO A 6 -2.95 2.95 16.60
N PHE A 7 -4.21 2.63 16.90
CA PHE A 7 -5.00 1.58 16.22
C PHE A 7 -4.93 1.63 14.70
N VAL A 8 -4.64 2.82 14.15
CA VAL A 8 -4.37 3.05 12.74
C VAL A 8 -3.32 2.09 12.15
N TRP A 9 -2.33 1.63 12.92
CA TRP A 9 -1.32 0.68 12.45
C TRP A 9 -1.88 -0.72 12.17
N LEU A 10 -3.06 -1.07 12.70
CA LEU A 10 -3.76 -2.29 12.31
C LEU A 10 -4.10 -2.31 10.81
N LEU A 11 -4.21 -1.14 10.16
CA LEU A 11 -4.39 -1.05 8.71
C LEU A 11 -3.23 -1.70 7.96
N HIS A 12 -2.00 -1.67 8.49
CA HIS A 12 -0.87 -2.40 7.89
C HIS A 12 -1.09 -3.91 7.90
N ILE A 13 -1.54 -4.45 9.03
CA ILE A 13 -1.83 -5.88 9.15
C ILE A 13 -2.97 -6.27 8.20
N GLY A 14 -3.98 -5.41 8.09
CA GLY A 14 -5.09 -5.60 7.14
C GLY A 14 -4.65 -5.67 5.68
N ILE A 15 -3.60 -4.94 5.27
CA ILE A 15 -3.06 -5.01 3.89
C ILE A 15 -2.60 -6.43 3.58
N PHE A 16 -1.90 -7.08 4.51
CA PHE A 16 -1.45 -8.46 4.29
C PHE A 16 -2.63 -9.44 4.26
N ALA A 17 -3.59 -9.30 5.18
CA ALA A 17 -4.76 -10.16 5.21
C ALA A 17 -5.60 -10.06 3.91
N VAL A 18 -5.93 -8.83 3.50
CA VAL A 18 -6.70 -8.58 2.27
C VAL A 18 -5.88 -8.94 1.04
N GLY A 19 -4.58 -8.60 1.01
CA GLY A 19 -3.69 -8.90 -0.09
C GLY A 19 -3.56 -10.38 -0.35
N ILE A 20 -3.39 -11.20 0.70
CA ILE A 20 -3.35 -12.66 0.59
C ILE A 20 -4.67 -13.19 0.02
N PHE A 21 -5.80 -12.75 0.57
CA PHE A 21 -7.12 -13.21 0.11
C PHE A 21 -7.37 -12.88 -1.37
N VAL A 22 -7.13 -11.63 -1.76
CA VAL A 22 -7.30 -11.17 -3.14
C VAL A 22 -6.34 -11.88 -4.08
N PHE A 23 -5.10 -12.14 -3.66
CA PHE A 23 -4.13 -12.83 -4.49
C PHE A 23 -4.48 -14.31 -4.70
N ILE A 24 -4.97 -15.01 -3.67
CA ILE A 24 -5.48 -16.38 -3.82
C ILE A 24 -6.63 -16.41 -4.84
N LYS A 25 -7.57 -15.49 -4.71
CA LYS A 25 -8.70 -15.36 -5.64
C LYS A 25 -8.25 -15.03 -7.06
N TYR A 26 -7.34 -14.09 -7.22
CA TYR A 26 -6.83 -13.69 -8.53
C TYR A 26 -6.08 -14.83 -9.23
N LYS A 27 -5.29 -15.62 -8.49
CA LYS A 27 -4.59 -16.80 -9.05
C LYS A 27 -5.53 -17.88 -9.61
N GLN A 28 -6.78 -17.92 -9.15
CA GLN A 28 -7.78 -18.86 -9.64
C GLN A 28 -8.50 -18.36 -10.89
N SER A 29 -8.34 -17.08 -11.26
CA SER A 29 -8.98 -16.53 -12.46
C SER A 29 -8.32 -17.03 -13.74
N GLU A 30 -9.13 -17.27 -14.78
CA GLU A 30 -8.67 -17.68 -16.11
C GLU A 30 -7.66 -16.67 -16.69
N GLU A 31 -7.91 -15.37 -16.50
CA GLU A 31 -7.04 -14.29 -16.99
C GLU A 31 -5.60 -14.40 -16.43
N PHE A 32 -5.44 -14.82 -15.17
CA PHE A 32 -4.11 -15.00 -14.59
C PHE A 32 -3.43 -16.29 -15.07
N GLN A 33 -4.20 -17.37 -15.28
CA GLN A 33 -3.65 -18.63 -15.80
C GLN A 33 -3.17 -18.47 -17.25
N ASP A 34 -3.96 -17.80 -18.10
CA ASP A 34 -3.59 -17.46 -19.48
C ASP A 34 -2.32 -16.58 -19.52
N TYR A 35 -2.26 -15.58 -18.63
CA TYR A 35 -1.06 -14.74 -18.48
C TYR A 35 0.16 -15.58 -18.09
N GLN A 36 0.03 -16.46 -17.08
CA GLN A 36 1.15 -17.29 -16.62
C GLN A 36 1.64 -18.25 -17.73
N GLN A 37 0.72 -18.89 -18.45
CA GLN A 37 1.05 -19.81 -19.54
C GLN A 37 1.75 -19.11 -20.70
N SER A 38 1.31 -17.89 -21.06
CA SER A 38 1.97 -17.10 -22.10
C SER A 38 3.35 -16.55 -21.66
N ASN A 39 3.54 -16.29 -20.37
CA ASN A 39 4.72 -15.63 -19.82
C ASN A 39 5.79 -16.60 -19.26
N GLU A 40 5.55 -17.92 -19.26
CA GLU A 40 6.51 -18.96 -18.83
C GLU A 40 7.85 -18.91 -19.61
N SER A 41 7.85 -18.40 -20.84
CA SER A 41 9.07 -18.20 -21.63
C SER A 41 9.96 -17.05 -21.14
N ASN A 42 9.43 -16.12 -20.32
CA ASN A 42 10.13 -14.98 -19.73
C ASN A 42 10.27 -15.15 -18.22
N LEU A 43 11.16 -16.06 -17.81
CA LEU A 43 11.49 -16.44 -16.41
C LEU A 43 11.88 -15.28 -15.46
N MET A 44 11.99 -14.04 -15.95
CA MET A 44 12.47 -12.88 -15.18
C MET A 44 11.35 -11.95 -14.67
N SER A 45 10.09 -12.11 -15.10
CA SER A 45 8.97 -11.28 -14.64
C SER A 45 8.13 -12.01 -13.59
N SER A 46 8.55 -11.96 -12.33
CA SER A 46 7.84 -12.57 -11.19
C SER A 46 6.65 -11.74 -10.66
N GLY A 47 6.26 -10.66 -11.35
CA GLY A 47 5.21 -9.74 -10.93
C GLY A 47 4.00 -9.71 -11.89
N ILE A 48 2.85 -9.27 -11.38
CA ILE A 48 1.67 -8.98 -12.20
C ILE A 48 1.90 -7.63 -12.91
N PRO A 49 1.84 -7.57 -14.25
CA PRO A 49 2.06 -6.33 -14.98
C PRO A 49 0.91 -5.35 -14.73
N LEU A 50 1.24 -4.07 -14.54
CA LEU A 50 0.23 -3.02 -14.31
C LEU A 50 -0.80 -2.94 -15.44
N GLU A 51 -0.37 -3.20 -16.68
CA GLU A 51 -1.25 -3.22 -17.84
C GLU A 51 -2.40 -4.23 -17.66
N LEU A 52 -2.11 -5.40 -17.09
CA LEU A 52 -3.11 -6.45 -16.83
C LEU A 52 -4.09 -6.02 -15.72
N ILE A 53 -3.58 -5.35 -14.68
CA ILE A 53 -4.41 -4.84 -13.57
C ILE A 53 -5.39 -3.76 -14.08
N PHE A 54 -4.95 -2.89 -14.99
CA PHE A 54 -5.75 -1.77 -15.49
C PHE A 54 -6.49 -2.05 -16.81
N LYS A 55 -6.36 -3.25 -17.38
CA LYS A 55 -7.11 -3.69 -18.56
C LYS A 55 -8.61 -3.74 -18.24
N GLY A 56 -9.44 -3.13 -19.08
CA GLY A 56 -10.91 -3.11 -18.91
C GLY A 56 -11.43 -2.18 -17.79
N ILE A 57 -10.55 -1.50 -17.05
CA ILE A 57 -10.95 -0.57 -15.99
C ILE A 57 -11.37 0.79 -16.58
N PRO A 58 -12.46 1.43 -16.08
CA PRO A 58 -12.88 2.75 -16.54
C PRO A 58 -11.79 3.82 -16.41
N SER A 59 -11.71 4.73 -17.38
CA SER A 59 -10.68 5.78 -17.43
C SER A 59 -10.66 6.68 -16.19
N TRP A 60 -11.83 6.95 -15.58
CA TRP A 60 -11.91 7.77 -14.37
C TRP A 60 -11.24 7.08 -13.17
N VAL A 61 -11.34 5.75 -13.05
CA VAL A 61 -10.65 4.98 -11.98
C VAL A 61 -9.15 5.02 -12.19
N LYS A 62 -8.68 4.93 -13.44
CA LYS A 62 -7.25 5.08 -13.78
C LYS A 62 -6.73 6.46 -13.37
N LEU A 63 -7.51 7.51 -13.63
CA LEU A 63 -7.16 8.88 -13.24
C LEU A 63 -7.06 9.01 -11.71
N VAL A 64 -8.01 8.44 -10.96
CA VAL A 64 -7.96 8.38 -9.49
C VAL A 64 -6.73 7.61 -9.01
N ALA A 65 -6.40 6.47 -9.61
CA ALA A 65 -5.24 5.68 -9.24
C ALA A 65 -3.91 6.43 -9.50
N VAL A 66 -3.79 7.12 -10.64
CA VAL A 66 -2.61 7.92 -10.99
C VAL A 66 -2.47 9.12 -10.06
N SER A 67 -3.54 9.90 -9.87
CA SER A 67 -3.53 11.07 -8.98
C SER A 67 -3.26 10.68 -7.52
N GLY A 68 -3.87 9.59 -7.05
CA GLY A 68 -3.58 9.01 -5.74
C GLY A 68 -2.11 8.60 -5.61
N SER A 69 -1.55 7.93 -6.61
CA SER A 69 -0.13 7.53 -6.60
C SER A 69 0.81 8.74 -6.53
N LEU A 70 0.53 9.81 -7.28
CA LEU A 70 1.29 11.05 -7.22
C LEU A 70 1.21 11.71 -5.83
N TYR A 71 0.02 11.70 -5.21
CA TYR A 71 -0.18 12.19 -3.85
C TYR A 71 0.67 11.40 -2.84
N VAL A 72 0.71 10.07 -2.96
CA VAL A 72 1.53 9.21 -2.08
C VAL A 72 3.02 9.52 -2.25
N VAL A 73 3.49 9.61 -3.49
CA VAL A 73 4.89 9.95 -3.80
C VAL A 73 5.25 11.31 -3.20
N PHE A 74 4.41 12.32 -3.39
CA PHE A 74 4.64 13.65 -2.81
C PHE A 74 4.73 13.58 -1.27
N ASN A 75 3.78 12.92 -0.61
CA ASN A 75 3.81 12.75 0.84
C ASN A 75 5.07 12.03 1.31
N LEU A 76 5.48 10.97 0.62
CA LEU A 76 6.67 10.21 0.95
C LEU A 76 7.95 11.06 0.80
N MET A 77 8.05 11.84 -0.27
CA MET A 77 9.16 12.79 -0.45
C MET A 77 9.20 13.81 0.69
N THR A 78 8.05 14.37 1.06
CA THR A 78 8.01 15.35 2.17
C THR A 78 8.39 14.71 3.51
N PHE A 79 8.04 13.45 3.74
CA PHE A 79 8.43 12.72 4.94
C PHE A 79 9.95 12.51 4.97
N VAL A 80 10.52 11.92 3.91
CA VAL A 80 11.97 11.66 3.79
C VAL A 80 12.78 12.96 3.89
N ALA A 81 12.32 14.04 3.27
CA ALA A 81 13.01 15.33 3.34
C ALA A 81 12.94 16.01 4.72
N SER A 82 12.00 15.62 5.58
CA SER A 82 11.74 16.33 6.84
C SER A 82 12.49 15.80 8.05
N GLN A 83 13.00 14.56 8.02
CA GLN A 83 13.66 13.96 9.18
C GLN A 83 14.81 13.04 8.75
N ASN A 84 15.98 13.23 9.37
CA ASN A 84 17.17 12.37 9.18
C ASN A 84 17.22 11.24 10.23
N GLY A 85 16.07 10.81 10.74
CA GLY A 85 15.93 9.80 11.79
C GLY A 85 14.47 9.54 12.13
N ASN A 86 14.22 8.61 13.04
CA ASN A 86 12.90 8.24 13.51
C ASN A 86 12.62 8.89 14.88
N PRO A 87 11.48 9.58 15.05
CA PRO A 87 11.10 10.12 16.35
C PRO A 87 10.69 8.97 17.30
N GLU A 88 11.31 8.93 18.46
CA GLU A 88 11.09 7.91 19.49
C GLU A 88 10.97 8.59 20.87
N ILE A 89 10.31 7.92 21.82
CA ILE A 89 10.29 8.33 23.23
C ILE A 89 11.19 7.37 23.98
N LYS A 90 12.25 7.88 24.59
CA LYS A 90 13.19 7.08 25.39
C LYS A 90 13.46 7.77 26.72
N ASP A 91 13.33 7.04 27.82
CA ASP A 91 13.53 7.55 29.18
C ASP A 91 12.73 8.85 29.45
N ASP A 92 11.45 8.84 29.04
CA ASP A 92 10.50 9.97 29.09
C ASP A 92 10.95 11.24 28.33
N LYS A 93 11.96 11.14 27.46
CA LYS A 93 12.40 12.21 26.58
C LYS A 93 12.02 11.91 25.13
N TYR A 94 11.59 12.95 24.41
CA TYR A 94 11.43 12.85 22.97
C TYR A 94 12.81 12.94 22.32
N ILE A 95 13.14 11.95 21.50
CA ILE A 95 14.42 11.87 20.81
C ILE A 95 14.21 11.63 19.33
N LEU A 96 15.17 12.07 18.53
CA LEU A 96 15.34 11.65 17.15
C LEU A 96 16.46 10.62 17.12
N GLN A 97 16.16 9.41 16.68
CA GLN A 97 17.12 8.32 16.61
C GLN A 97 17.40 7.95 15.16
N ASN A 98 18.67 7.77 14.80
CA ASN A 98 19.07 7.18 13.53
C ASN A 98 19.98 5.98 13.79
N HIS A 99 19.60 4.80 13.31
CA HIS A 99 20.34 3.54 13.48
C HIS A 99 20.81 3.29 14.92
N GLY A 100 19.91 3.45 15.90
CA GLY A 100 20.24 3.23 17.32
C GLY A 100 20.95 4.41 18.01
N LYS A 101 21.44 5.41 17.26
CA LYS A 101 22.11 6.58 17.81
C LYS A 101 21.13 7.73 17.99
N ILE A 102 21.16 8.36 19.17
CA ILE A 102 20.39 9.58 19.43
C ILE A 102 21.07 10.73 18.68
N THR A 103 20.36 11.34 17.75
CA THR A 103 20.86 12.46 16.93
C THR A 103 20.42 13.82 17.49
N GLU A 104 19.22 13.89 18.08
CA GLU A 104 18.67 15.15 18.64
C GLU A 104 17.69 14.84 19.78
N TYR A 105 17.60 15.73 20.77
CA TYR A 105 16.49 15.76 21.74
C TYR A 105 15.40 16.71 21.22
N LEU A 106 14.17 16.23 21.17
CA LEU A 106 13.06 16.95 20.56
C LEU A 106 12.18 17.62 21.62
N SER A 107 11.57 18.75 21.25
CA SER A 107 10.38 19.22 21.94
C SER A 107 9.18 18.34 21.61
N LYS A 108 8.16 18.36 22.46
CA LYS A 108 6.90 17.66 22.20
C LYS A 108 6.28 18.05 20.85
N GLU A 109 6.37 19.32 20.48
CA GLU A 109 5.84 19.85 19.22
C GLU A 109 6.57 19.26 18.00
N LYS A 110 7.91 19.25 18.02
CA LYS A 110 8.71 18.62 16.96
C LYS A 110 8.44 17.12 16.85
N TYR A 111 8.31 16.45 17.98
CA TYR A 111 7.96 15.02 18.01
C TYR A 111 6.60 14.76 17.36
N THR A 112 5.56 15.49 17.76
CA THR A 112 4.22 15.35 17.16
C THR A 112 4.23 15.69 15.68
N TYR A 113 4.98 16.72 15.27
CA TYR A 113 5.14 17.07 13.86
C TYR A 113 5.73 15.91 13.04
N TYR A 114 6.84 15.31 13.49
CA TYR A 114 7.44 14.16 12.80
C TYR A 114 6.52 12.93 12.78
N LYS A 115 5.89 12.60 13.91
CA LYS A 115 4.90 11.50 13.96
C LYS A 115 3.70 11.72 13.04
N SER A 116 3.25 12.97 12.88
CA SER A 116 2.16 13.29 11.95
C SER A 116 2.57 13.07 10.49
N ARG A 117 3.82 13.38 10.13
CA ARG A 117 4.34 13.16 8.77
C ARG A 117 4.54 11.68 8.47
N GLU A 118 5.08 10.93 9.43
CA GLU A 118 5.18 9.47 9.37
C GLU A 118 3.80 8.85 9.08
N THR A 119 2.80 9.21 9.91
CA THR A 119 1.44 8.68 9.77
C THR A 119 0.82 9.05 8.42
N LYS A 120 1.02 10.29 7.94
CA LYS A 120 0.55 10.72 6.62
C LYS A 120 1.18 9.92 5.48
N ALA A 121 2.49 9.67 5.53
CA ALA A 121 3.19 8.88 4.52
C ALA A 121 2.65 7.45 4.48
N PHE A 122 2.51 6.79 5.64
CA PHE A 122 1.95 5.45 5.72
C PHE A 122 0.47 5.39 5.31
N SER A 123 -0.34 6.40 5.66
CA SER A 123 -1.73 6.46 5.18
C SER A 123 -1.85 6.51 3.67
N GLY A 124 -0.90 7.18 3.01
CA GLY A 124 -0.80 7.19 1.55
C GLY A 124 -0.51 5.79 1.00
N LEU A 125 0.48 5.09 1.59
CA LEU A 125 0.80 3.72 1.19
C LEU A 125 -0.40 2.78 1.39
N TRP A 126 -1.11 2.87 2.52
CA TRP A 126 -2.30 2.05 2.75
C TRP A 126 -3.36 2.28 1.68
N LEU A 127 -3.66 3.55 1.37
CA LEU A 127 -4.64 3.90 0.34
C LEU A 127 -4.26 3.27 -1.02
N LEU A 128 -2.97 3.30 -1.37
CA LEU A 128 -2.47 2.73 -2.62
C LEU A 128 -2.65 1.20 -2.65
N PHE A 129 -2.25 0.49 -1.59
CA PHE A 129 -2.39 -0.98 -1.54
C PHE A 129 -3.86 -1.41 -1.55
N TYR A 130 -4.70 -0.80 -0.70
CA TYR A 130 -6.13 -1.12 -0.68
C TYR A 130 -6.82 -0.76 -2.00
N GLY A 131 -6.40 0.33 -2.67
CA GLY A 131 -6.88 0.69 -3.99
C GLY A 131 -6.55 -0.37 -5.05
N ILE A 132 -5.30 -0.86 -5.09
CA ILE A 132 -4.90 -1.94 -6.00
C ILE A 132 -5.70 -3.21 -5.73
N PHE A 133 -5.84 -3.62 -4.46
CA PHE A 133 -6.62 -4.80 -4.11
C PHE A 133 -8.09 -4.67 -4.50
N THR A 134 -8.67 -3.48 -4.36
CA THR A 134 -10.05 -3.21 -4.79
C THR A 134 -10.21 -3.37 -6.29
N ILE A 135 -9.27 -2.87 -7.09
CA ILE A 135 -9.28 -3.01 -8.55
C ILE A 135 -9.20 -4.49 -8.96
N ILE A 136 -8.26 -5.24 -8.38
CA ILE A 136 -8.09 -6.66 -8.67
C ILE A 136 -9.35 -7.45 -8.27
N SER A 137 -9.86 -7.22 -7.06
CA SER A 137 -11.06 -7.90 -6.56
C SER A 137 -12.29 -7.59 -7.41
N TYR A 138 -12.44 -6.34 -7.88
CA TYR A 138 -13.52 -5.96 -8.78
C TYR A 138 -13.46 -6.73 -10.10
N LYS A 139 -12.26 -6.85 -10.70
CA LYS A 139 -12.09 -7.64 -11.94
C LYS A 139 -12.48 -9.10 -11.75
N VAL A 140 -11.98 -9.73 -10.68
CA VAL A 140 -12.32 -11.14 -10.38
C VAL A 140 -13.83 -11.31 -10.22
N SER A 141 -14.49 -10.41 -9.49
CA SER A 141 -15.95 -10.47 -9.30
C SER A 141 -16.75 -10.27 -10.59
N VAL A 142 -16.29 -9.41 -11.50
CA VAL A 142 -16.93 -9.21 -12.81
C VAL A 142 -16.78 -10.45 -13.69
N ALA A 143 -15.61 -11.10 -13.68
CA ALA A 143 -15.37 -12.33 -14.42
C ALA A 143 -16.25 -13.49 -13.91
N GLU A 144 -16.27 -13.74 -12.59
CA GLU A 144 -17.11 -14.75 -11.95
C GLU A 144 -18.60 -14.57 -12.32
N LYS A 145 -19.09 -13.31 -12.39
CA LYS A 145 -20.47 -13.01 -12.77
C LYS A 145 -20.77 -13.34 -14.24
N SER A 146 -19.84 -13.02 -15.15
CA SER A 146 -20.03 -13.30 -16.58
C SER A 146 -20.09 -14.79 -16.90
N GLU A 147 -19.31 -15.62 -16.20
CA GLU A 147 -19.35 -17.09 -16.33
C GLU A 147 -20.69 -17.65 -15.84
N GLN A 148 -21.20 -17.12 -14.72
CA GLN A 148 -22.48 -17.53 -14.17
C GLN A 148 -23.64 -17.22 -15.13
N ASP A 149 -23.67 -16.03 -15.74
CA ASP A 149 -24.72 -15.61 -16.67
C ASP A 149 -24.72 -16.45 -17.98
N LEU A 150 -23.59 -17.04 -18.37
CA LEU A 150 -23.48 -17.93 -19.54
C LEU A 150 -23.90 -19.39 -19.24
N SER A 151 -24.04 -19.75 -17.97
CA SER A 151 -24.39 -21.10 -17.50
C SER A 151 -25.90 -21.32 -17.28
N ILE A 152 -26.71 -20.28 -17.48
CA ILE A 152 -28.19 -20.26 -17.36
C ILE A 152 -28.81 -20.25 -18.76
#